data_AF-A0A386ZEY5-F1
#
_entry.id   AF-A0A386ZEY5-F1
#
_cell.length_a   1.000
_cell.length_b   1.000
_cell.length_c   1.000
_cell.angle_alpha   90.00
_cell.angle_beta   90.00
_cell.angle_gamma   90.00
#
_symmetry.space_group_name_H-M   'P 1'
#
loop_
_entity.id
_entity.type
_entity.pdbx_description
1 polymer ?
#
loop_
_entity_poly.entity_id
_entity_poly.type
_entity_poly.pdbx_seq_one_letter_code
_entity_poly.pdbx_strand_id
1 'polypeptide(L)'
;MARASRSAHQSRTLPEGWEESSDEWEYVPLRLPPGVSRVTAALRLSIHAEYSGWELSRVRAYTDGSRRVLLRRRRSNPPLSPTPEAVM
;
A
#
# COMPACT_ATOMS: atom_id res chain seq x y z
N MET A 1 3.65 -26.88 20.59
CA MET A 1 3.94 -26.69 19.16
C MET A 1 2.65 -26.29 18.46
N ALA A 2 2.54 -25.07 17.92
CA ALA A 2 1.42 -24.68 17.06
C ALA A 2 1.90 -23.60 16.07
N ARG A 3 2.44 -24.05 14.93
CA ARG A 3 2.61 -23.21 13.75
C ARG A 3 1.26 -23.19 13.03
N ALA A 4 0.51 -22.11 13.19
CA ALA A 4 -0.62 -21.85 12.31
C ALA A 4 -0.10 -21.33 10.97
N SER A 5 0.13 -22.25 10.05
CA SER A 5 0.19 -21.98 8.62
C SER A 5 -1.19 -21.55 8.13
N ARG A 6 -1.27 -20.41 7.45
CA ARG A 6 -1.83 -20.23 6.09
C ARG A 6 -2.20 -18.76 5.87
N SER A 7 -1.39 -18.13 5.04
CA SER A 7 -1.73 -16.92 4.32
C SER A 7 -3.03 -17.14 3.55
N ALA A 8 -4.05 -16.33 3.82
CA ALA A 8 -5.25 -16.24 3.00
C ALA A 8 -5.64 -14.76 2.86
N HIS A 9 -5.03 -14.11 1.86
CA HIS A 9 -5.64 -13.02 1.07
C HIS A 9 -6.43 -11.95 1.82
N GLN A 10 -5.92 -11.50 2.97
CA GLN A 10 -6.62 -10.64 3.91
C GLN A 10 -6.97 -9.27 3.30
N SER A 11 -8.12 -9.21 2.62
CA SER A 11 -8.80 -8.01 2.13
C SER A 11 -7.89 -7.01 1.39
N ARG A 12 -7.79 -7.15 0.07
CA ARG A 12 -7.32 -6.08 -0.84
C ARG A 12 -8.18 -4.82 -0.78
N THR A 13 -9.31 -4.86 -0.08
CA THR A 13 -10.20 -3.71 0.09
C THR A 13 -9.53 -2.68 1.00
N LEU A 14 -9.24 -1.54 0.39
CA LEU A 14 -8.80 -0.33 1.06
C LEU A 14 -9.85 0.08 2.10
N PRO A 15 -9.45 0.64 3.26
CA PRO A 15 -10.39 1.28 4.16
C PRO A 15 -11.25 2.31 3.42
N GLU A 16 -12.49 2.50 3.88
CA GLU A 16 -13.34 3.57 3.35
C GLU A 16 -12.62 4.93 3.42
N GLY A 17 -12.71 5.70 2.34
CA GLY A 17 -11.98 6.96 2.15
C GLY A 17 -10.53 6.83 1.69
N TRP A 18 -10.03 5.61 1.44
CA TRP A 18 -8.69 5.34 0.89
C TRP A 18 -8.71 4.95 -0.59
N GLU A 19 -9.86 5.07 -1.24
CA GLU A 19 -10.02 4.91 -2.68
C GLU A 19 -9.34 6.09 -3.39
N GLU A 20 -8.04 5.93 -3.66
CA GLU A 20 -7.26 6.87 -4.45
C GLU A 20 -7.00 6.23 -5.82
N SER A 21 -7.75 6.67 -6.83
CA SER A 21 -7.62 6.26 -8.21
C SER A 21 -6.95 7.38 -9.00
N SER A 22 -5.62 7.34 -9.09
CA SER A 22 -4.84 8.22 -9.96
C SER A 22 -4.17 7.39 -11.05
N ASP A 23 -4.22 7.86 -12.29
CA ASP A 23 -3.57 7.18 -13.41
C ASP A 23 -2.04 7.28 -13.39
N GLU A 24 -1.49 8.28 -12.67
CA GLU A 24 -0.05 8.51 -12.52
C GLU A 24 0.58 7.63 -11.43
N TRP A 25 -0.20 7.24 -10.42
CA TRP A 25 0.30 6.57 -9.22
C TRP A 25 -0.28 5.17 -9.06
N GLU A 26 0.58 4.22 -8.71
CA GLU A 26 0.18 2.89 -8.32
C GLU A 26 0.10 2.82 -6.79
N TYR A 27 -0.94 2.19 -6.26
CA TYR A 27 -1.18 2.05 -4.83
C TYR A 27 -1.26 0.58 -4.40
N VAL A 28 -0.63 0.25 -3.28
CA VAL A 28 -0.68 -1.10 -2.70
C VAL A 28 -1.07 -1.04 -1.21
N PRO A 29 -2.19 -1.68 -0.83
CA PRO A 29 -2.54 -1.85 0.58
C PRO A 29 -1.73 -2.97 1.23
N LEU A 30 -1.23 -2.69 2.43
CA LEU A 30 -0.58 -3.65 3.31
C LEU A 30 -1.26 -3.67 4.68
N ARG A 31 -1.36 -4.86 5.28
CA ARG A 31 -1.79 -5.01 6.68
C ARG A 31 -0.65 -5.56 7.52
N LEU A 32 -0.34 -4.85 8.59
CA LEU A 32 0.61 -5.26 9.61
C LEU A 32 -0.14 -5.90 10.78
N PRO A 33 0.24 -7.12 11.21
CA PRO A 33 -0.39 -7.78 12.34
C PRO A 33 -0.01 -7.11 13.66
N PRO A 34 -0.84 -7.29 14.71
CA PRO A 34 -0.66 -6.61 16.00
C PRO A 34 0.60 -7.01 16.78
N GLY A 35 1.22 -8.16 16.46
CA GLY A 35 2.48 -8.59 17.06
C GLY A 35 3.72 -7.89 16.52
N VAL A 36 3.60 -7.06 15.48
CA VAL A 36 4.71 -6.25 14.98
C VAL A 36 4.76 -4.98 15.81
N SER A 37 5.92 -4.65 16.38
CA SER A 37 6.09 -3.40 17.12
C SER A 37 6.00 -2.16 16.20
N ARG A 38 5.85 -0.97 16.77
CA ARG A 38 5.92 0.28 16.00
C ARG A 38 7.28 0.45 15.34
N VAL A 39 8.36 0.26 16.10
CA VAL A 39 9.75 0.43 15.64
C VAL A 39 10.09 -0.55 14.53
N THR A 40 9.76 -1.83 14.70
CA THR A 40 10.02 -2.87 13.69
C THR A 40 9.27 -2.59 12.39
N ALA A 41 8.02 -2.12 12.46
CA ALA A 41 7.29 -1.75 11.26
C ALA A 41 7.92 -0.55 10.55
N ALA A 42 8.27 0.51 11.30
CA ALA A 42 8.90 1.70 10.73
C ALA A 42 10.18 1.33 10.00
N LEU A 43 11.08 0.57 10.64
CA LEU A 43 12.32 0.12 10.03
C LEU A 43 12.08 -0.68 8.73
N ARG A 44 11.16 -1.66 8.76
CA ARG A 44 10.84 -2.48 7.58
C ARG A 44 10.26 -1.65 6.43
N LEU A 45 9.38 -0.70 6.73
CA LEU A 45 8.79 0.18 5.72
C LEU A 45 9.82 1.16 5.15
N SER A 46 10.71 1.70 5.98
CA SER A 46 11.80 2.58 5.52
C SER A 46 12.77 1.86 4.59
N ILE A 47 13.21 0.64 4.95
CA ILE A 47 14.05 -0.18 4.08
C ILE A 47 13.31 -0.49 2.77
N HIS A 48 12.03 -0.85 2.84
CA HIS A 48 11.26 -1.10 1.63
C HIS A 48 11.21 0.15 0.75
N ALA A 49 10.95 1.32 1.33
CA ALA A 49 10.86 2.56 0.56
C ALA A 49 12.17 2.92 -0.14
N GLU A 50 13.29 2.75 0.55
CA GLU A 50 14.63 3.01 0.02
C GLU A 50 14.94 2.16 -1.21
N TYR A 51 14.59 0.87 -1.18
CA TYR A 51 15.06 -0.09 -2.19
C TYR A 51 14.02 -0.53 -3.23
N SER A 52 12.76 -0.15 -3.08
CA SER A 52 11.68 -0.62 -3.97
C SER A 52 10.96 0.50 -4.74
N GLY A 53 11.27 1.76 -4.45
CA GLY A 53 10.58 2.92 -5.05
C GLY A 53 9.14 3.13 -4.55
N TRP A 54 8.76 2.43 -3.47
CA TRP A 54 7.44 2.58 -2.83
C TRP A 54 7.50 3.54 -1.65
N GLU A 55 6.66 4.57 -1.66
CA GLU A 55 6.58 5.54 -0.59
C GLU A 55 5.37 5.28 0.32
N LEU A 56 5.48 5.66 1.59
CA LEU A 56 4.34 5.65 2.51
C LEU A 56 3.38 6.78 2.16
N SER A 57 2.15 6.45 1.76
CA SER A 57 1.09 7.43 1.50
C SER A 57 0.21 7.65 2.74
N ARG A 58 -0.29 6.57 3.35
CA ARG A 58 -1.19 6.65 4.52
C ARG A 58 -0.95 5.51 5.49
N VAL A 59 -1.18 5.77 6.77
CA VAL A 59 -1.12 4.77 7.85
C VAL A 59 -2.32 4.94 8.77
N ARG A 60 -2.98 3.83 9.10
CA ARG A 60 -4.05 3.78 10.11
C ARG A 60 -3.70 2.71 11.14
N ALA A 61 -3.64 3.12 12.40
CA ALA A 61 -3.53 2.21 13.53
C ALA A 61 -4.94 1.88 14.07
N TYR A 62 -5.11 0.63 14.49
CA TYR A 62 -6.33 0.14 15.10
C TYR A 62 -6.08 -0.23 16.57
N THR A 63 -7.14 -0.26 17.36
CA THR A 63 -7.09 -0.56 18.80
C THR A 63 -6.66 -2.00 19.10
N ASP A 64 -6.87 -2.91 18.15
CA ASP A 64 -6.38 -4.30 18.21
C ASP A 64 -4.86 -4.41 18.04
N GLY A 65 -4.16 -3.29 17.80
CA GLY A 65 -2.72 -3.21 17.56
C GLY A 65 -2.33 -3.42 16.08
N SER A 66 -3.27 -3.83 15.23
CA SER A 66 -3.02 -3.98 13.80
C SER A 66 -2.92 -2.61 13.13
N ARG A 67 -2.23 -2.58 11.99
CA ARG A 67 -2.10 -1.36 11.18
C ARG A 67 -2.39 -1.65 9.73
N ARG A 68 -3.07 -0.73 9.06
CA ARG A 68 -3.17 -0.71 7.60
C ARG A 68 -2.28 0.41 7.07
N VAL A 69 -1.56 0.10 6.00
CA VAL A 69 -0.60 0.97 5.36
C VAL A 69 -0.93 1.02 3.88
N LEU A 70 -0.96 2.21 3.31
CA LEU A 70 -1.07 2.41 1.87
C LEU A 70 0.29 2.86 1.36
N LEU A 71 0.88 2.05 0.48
CA LEU A 71 2.07 2.43 -0.26
C LEU A 71 1.67 3.02 -1.60
N ARG A 72 2.47 3.96 -2.12
CA ARG A 72 2.32 4.50 -3.47
C ARG A 72 3.66 4.50 -4.22
N ARG A 73 3.63 4.42 -5.55
CA ARG A 73 4.79 4.69 -6.42
C ARG A 73 4.34 5.33 -7.72
N ARG A 74 5.17 6.15 -8.36
CA ARG A 74 4.85 6.64 -9.72
C ARG A 74 4.90 5.49 -10.70
N ARG A 75 3.96 5.48 -11.65
CA ARG A 75 4.02 4.60 -12.80
C ARG A 75 5.10 5.11 -13.76
N SER A 76 6.01 4.23 -14.18
CA SER A 76 7.06 4.57 -15.15
C SER A 76 6.52 4.85 -16.55
N ASN A 77 5.32 4.38 -16.86
CA ASN A 77 4.59 4.69 -18.08
C ASN A 77 3.14 5.01 -17.69
N PRO A 78 2.80 6.28 -17.40
CA PRO A 78 1.40 6.64 -17.23
C PRO A 78 0.64 6.27 -18.51
N PRO A 79 -0.61 5.79 -18.43
CA PRO A 79 -1.40 5.56 -19.63
C PRO A 79 -1.40 6.87 -20.43
N LEU A 80 -1.05 6.78 -21.71
CA LEU A 80 -1.19 7.89 -22.64
C LEU A 80 -2.67 8.25 -22.64
N SER A 81 -3.06 9.29 -21.89
CA SER A 81 -4.41 9.84 -21.97
C SER A 81 -4.66 10.16 -23.44
N PRO A 82 -5.68 9.58 -24.09
CA PRO A 82 -5.96 9.91 -25.48
C PRO A 82 -6.36 11.37 -25.51
N THR A 83 -5.48 12.23 -25.99
CA THR A 83 -5.80 13.64 -26.25
C THR A 83 -6.92 13.64 -27.30
N PRO A 84 -8.11 14.21 -27.02
CA PRO A 84 -9.21 14.24 -27.99
C PRO A 84 -8.96 15.19 -29.18
N GLU A 85 -7.73 15.68 -29.37
CA GLU A 85 -7.36 16.62 -30.45
C GLU A 85 -7.00 15.90 -31.76
N ALA A 86 -6.66 14.60 -31.74
CA ALA A 86 -6.21 13.87 -32.93
C ALA A 86 -7.35 13.25 -33.78
N VAL A 87 -8.61 13.63 -33.52
CA VAL A 87 -9.80 13.16 -34.27
C VAL A 87 -10.66 14.34 -34.72
N MET A 88 -10.06 15.32 -35.40
CA MET A 88 -10.76 16.27 -36.26
C MET A 88 -9.92 16.59 -37.48
#